data_AF-E0XPV9-F1
#
_entry.id   AF-E0XPV9-F1
#
_cell.length_a   1.000
_cell.length_b   1.000
_cell.length_c   1.000
_cell.angle_alpha   90.00
_cell.angle_beta   90.00
_cell.angle_gamma   90.00
#
_symmetry.space_group_name_H-M   'P 1'
#
loop_
_entity.id
_entity.type
_entity.pdbx_description
1 polymer ?
#
loop_
_entity_poly.entity_id
_entity_poly.type
_entity_poly.pdbx_seq_one_letter_code
_entity_poly.pdbx_strand_id
1 'polypeptide(L)' 'MKLESKVPCIPKQGVMSFEDWLAGRRARRESGNLVAPEVIRRKASSSDRRLRSQFNGERGLPFTATEELQGRS' A
#
# COMPACT_ATOMS: atom_id res chain seq x y z
N MET A 1 21.82 -21.55 7.70
CA MET A 1 22.12 -20.22 7.13
C MET A 1 21.01 -19.25 7.54
N LYS A 2 21.33 -18.08 8.09
CA LYS A 2 20.32 -17.04 8.32
C LYS A 2 20.04 -16.38 6.97
N LEU A 3 18.86 -16.60 6.41
CA LEU A 3 18.38 -15.78 5.30
C LEU A 3 18.10 -14.39 5.87
N GLU A 4 18.91 -13.40 5.45
CA GLU A 4 18.61 -12.00 5.69
C GLU A 4 17.17 -11.71 5.22
N SER A 5 16.34 -11.19 6.12
CA SER A 5 14.95 -10.87 5.81
C SER A 5 14.90 -9.75 4.79
N LYS A 6 14.34 -10.00 3.60
CA LYS A 6 14.03 -8.95 2.61
C LYS A 6 12.92 -8.00 3.08
N VAL A 7 12.20 -8.36 4.14
CA VAL A 7 11.16 -7.51 4.72
C VAL A 7 11.82 -6.47 5.63
N PRO A 8 11.66 -5.17 5.35
CA PRO A 8 12.19 -4.12 6.19
C PRO A 8 11.58 -4.25 7.60
N CYS A 9 12.46 -4.29 8.60
CA CYS A 9 12.05 -4.38 9.99
C CYS A 9 11.60 -2.99 10.44
N ILE A 10 10.31 -2.83 10.77
CA ILE A 10 9.81 -1.60 11.36
C ILE A 10 10.37 -1.52 12.79
N PRO A 11 11.11 -0.46 13.16
CA PRO A 11 11.62 -0.32 14.51
C PRO A 11 10.44 -0.23 15.48
N LYS A 12 10.30 -1.23 16.37
CA LYS A 12 9.27 -1.24 17.42
C LYS A 12 9.59 -0.27 18.57
N GLN A 13 10.86 0.09 18.69
CA GLN A 13 11.38 1.05 19.66
C GLN A 13 12.21 2.08 18.89
N GLY A 14 11.70 3.31 18.77
CA GLY A 14 12.37 4.41 18.08
C GLY A 14 11.44 5.25 17.20
N VAL A 15 11.98 6.34 16.67
CA VAL A 15 11.33 7.17 15.65
C VAL A 15 11.67 6.55 14.29
N MET A 16 10.65 6.20 13.53
CA MET A 16 10.82 5.72 12.16
C MET A 16 11.21 6.89 11.26
N SER A 17 12.30 6.75 10.51
CA SER A 17 12.65 7.76 9.51
C SER A 17 11.66 7.74 8.35
N PHE A 18 11.59 8.84 7.59
CA PHE A 18 10.77 8.89 6.37
C PHE A 18 11.19 7.82 5.35
N GLU A 19 12.49 7.56 5.24
CA GLU A 19 13.03 6.51 4.37
C GLU A 19 12.62 5.10 4.81
N ASP A 20 12.70 4.82 6.12
CA ASP A 20 12.23 3.54 6.68
C ASP A 20 10.73 3.34 6.42
N TRP A 21 9.96 4.42 6.52
CA TRP A 21 8.53 4.42 6.23
C TRP A 21 8.25 4.14 4.75
N LEU A 22 8.96 4.79 3.82
CA LEU A 22 8.85 4.55 2.39
C LEU A 22 9.23 3.11 2.02
N ALA A 23 10.33 2.60 2.58
CA ALA A 23 10.79 1.23 2.37
C ALA A 23 9.75 0.21 2.87
N GLY A 24 9.23 0.41 4.07
CA GLY A 24 8.15 -0.41 4.65
C GLY A 24 6.88 -0.38 3.81
N ARG A 25 6.47 0.81 3.36
CA ARG A 25 5.29 1.01 2.51
C ARG A 25 5.42 0.25 1.19
N ARG A 26 6.58 0.32 0.52
CA ARG A 26 6.88 -0.41 -0.71
C ARG A 26 6.83 -1.93 -0.50
N ALA A 27 7.53 -2.45 0.50
CA ALA A 27 7.57 -3.89 0.77
C ALA A 27 6.18 -4.46 1.10
N ARG A 28 5.37 -3.71 1.85
CA ARG A 28 3.98 -4.10 2.14
C ARG A 28 3.13 -4.16 0.87
N ARG A 29 3.32 -3.20 -0.03
CA ARG A 29 2.59 -3.14 -1.31
C ARG A 29 2.95 -4.31 -2.22
N GLU A 30 4.24 -4.58 -2.39
CA GLU A 30 4.74 -5.70 -3.19
C GLU A 30 4.18 -7.03 -2.65
N SER A 31 4.29 -7.25 -1.34
CA SER A 31 3.75 -8.45 -0.68
C SER A 31 2.22 -8.58 -0.83
N GLY A 32 1.49 -7.49 -0.66
CA GLY A 32 0.03 -7.46 -0.81
C GLY A 32 -0.42 -7.79 -2.24
N ASN A 33 0.33 -7.33 -3.25
CA ASN A 33 0.02 -7.61 -4.65
C ASN A 33 0.19 -9.09 -5.03
N LEU A 34 1.02 -9.86 -4.31
CA LEU A 34 1.16 -11.30 -4.53
C LEU A 34 -0.11 -12.07 -4.14
N VAL A 35 -0.82 -11.60 -3.11
CA VAL A 35 -2.02 -12.25 -2.56
C VAL A 35 -3.31 -11.68 -3.16
N ALA A 36 -3.34 -10.37 -3.36
CA ALA A 36 -4.51 -9.65 -3.86
C ALA A 36 -4.09 -8.58 -4.88
N PRO A 37 -3.72 -8.98 -6.11
CA PRO A 37 -3.33 -8.05 -7.15
C PRO A 37 -4.50 -7.13 -7.52
N GLU A 38 -4.22 -5.93 -8.02
CA GLU A 38 -5.28 -4.96 -8.31
C GLU A 38 -6.31 -5.46 -9.33
N VAL A 39 -5.89 -6.34 -10.24
CA VAL A 39 -6.74 -6.95 -11.26
C VAL A 39 -7.88 -7.80 -10.67
N ILE A 40 -7.74 -8.32 -9.45
CA ILE A 40 -8.79 -9.13 -8.80
C ILE A 40 -9.85 -8.27 -8.09
N ARG A 41 -9.71 -6.94 -8.09
CA ARG A 41 -10.72 -6.04 -7.52
C ARG A 41 -12.03 -6.16 -8.32
N ARG A 42 -13.13 -6.39 -7.61
CA ARG A 42 -14.46 -6.43 -8.23
C ARG A 42 -14.81 -5.07 -8.83
N LYS A 43 -15.25 -5.07 -10.09
CA LYS A 43 -15.68 -3.88 -10.82
C LYS A 43 -16.90 -3.21 -10.20
N ALA A 44 -17.80 -3.99 -9.60
CA ALA A 44 -19.03 -3.48 -8.98
C ALA A 44 -19.50 -4.40 -7.83
N SER A 45 -20.34 -3.85 -6.96
CA SER A 45 -21.13 -4.60 -5.98
C SER A 45 -22.54 -4.00 -5.86
N SER A 46 -23.53 -4.82 -5.49
CA SER A 46 -24.90 -4.36 -5.20
C SER A 46 -24.96 -3.35 -4.04
N SER A 47 -23.94 -3.32 -3.18
CA SER A 47 -23.82 -2.38 -2.05
C SER A 47 -23.05 -1.08 -2.39
N ASP A 48 -22.78 -0.80 -3.67
CA ASP A 48 -21.97 0.35 -4.13
C ASP A 48 -22.57 1.72 -3.81
N ARG A 49 -23.85 1.77 -3.41
CA ARG A 49 -24.56 3.02 -3.14
C ARG A 49 -23.80 3.92 -2.15
N ARG A 50 -23.17 3.34 -1.11
CA ARG A 50 -22.37 4.10 -0.13
C ARG A 50 -21.00 4.53 -0.68
N LEU A 51 -20.31 3.63 -1.40
CA LEU A 51 -19.00 3.91 -1.98
C LEU A 51 -19.05 5.01 -3.05
N ARG A 52 -20.13 5.07 -3.82
CA ARG A 52 -20.35 6.13 -4.83
C ARG A 52 -20.35 7.53 -4.25
N SER A 53 -20.86 7.71 -3.03
CA SER A 53 -20.94 9.02 -2.38
C SER A 53 -19.59 9.56 -1.89
N GLN A 54 -18.69 8.68 -1.45
CA GLN A 54 -17.42 9.09 -0.82
C GLN A 54 -16.26 9.16 -1.82
N PHE A 55 -16.29 8.34 -2.88
CA PHE A 55 -15.19 8.20 -3.83
C PHE A 55 -15.65 8.30 -5.29
N ASN A 56 -16.78 8.96 -5.56
CA ASN A 56 -17.36 9.09 -6.91
C ASN A 56 -17.57 7.74 -7.64
N GLY A 57 -17.63 6.64 -6.89
CA GLY A 57 -17.80 5.29 -7.43
C GLY A 57 -16.51 4.57 -7.76
N GLU A 58 -15.35 5.21 -7.55
CA GLU A 58 -14.06 4.56 -7.71
C GLU A 58 -13.81 3.51 -6.63
N ARG A 59 -13.30 2.35 -7.05
CA ARG A 59 -13.00 1.22 -6.17
C ARG A 59 -11.51 0.95 -6.20
N GLY A 60 -10.88 1.01 -5.02
CA GLY A 60 -9.45 0.77 -4.89
C GLY A 60 -8.65 1.85 -5.60
N LEU A 61 -8.62 3.05 -5.00
CA LEU A 61 -7.81 4.18 -5.45
C LEU A 61 -6.39 3.70 -5.82
N PRO A 62 -5.78 4.29 -6.87
CA PRO A 62 -4.45 3.90 -7.29
C PRO A 62 -3.48 4.06 -6.11
N PHE A 63 -2.62 3.06 -5.92
CA PHE A 63 -1.56 3.18 -4.94
C PHE A 63 -0.59 4.26 -5.40
N THR A 64 -0.51 5.37 -4.67
CA THR A 64 0.47 6.46 -4.92
C THR A 64 1.86 5.87 -4.94
N ALA A 65 2.59 6.07 -6.04
CA ALA A 65 3.92 5.53 -6.21
C ALA A 65 4.85 6.08 -5.12
N THR A 66 5.88 5.31 -4.73
CA THR A 66 6.82 5.74 -3.67
C THR A 66 7.59 6.98 -4.13
N GLU A 67 7.88 7.02 -5.43
CA GLU A 67 8.58 8.08 -6.15
C GLU A 67 7.81 9.41 -6.12
N GLU A 68 6.47 9.37 -6.16
CA GLU A 68 5.60 10.56 -6.05
C GLU A 68 5.59 11.17 -4.65
N LEU A 69 6.01 10.42 -3.64
CA LEU A 69 6.04 10.86 -2.24
C LEU A 69 7.40 11.43 -1.84
N GLN A 70 8.48 11.07 -2.55
CA GLN A 70 9.83 11.55 -2.27
C GLN A 70 10.00 13.06 -2.49
N GLY A 71 9.20 13.67 -3.38
CA GLY A 71 9.23 15.11 -3.66
C GLY A 71 8.32 15.99 -2.79
N ARG A 72 7.72 15.43 -1.74
CA ARG A 72 6.71 16.11 -0.90
C ARG A 72 7.19 16.44 0.53
N SER A 73 8.47 16.19 0.83
CA SER A 73 9.06 16.42 2.16
C SER A 73 9.55 17.85 2.35
#